data_AF-A0A329S7I6-F1
#
_entry.id   AF-A0A329S7I6-F1
#
_cell.length_a   1.000
_cell.length_b   1.000
_cell.length_c   1.000
_cell.angle_alpha   90.00
_cell.angle_beta   90.00
_cell.angle_gamma   90.00
#
_symmetry.space_group_name_H-M   'P 1'
#
loop_
_entity.id
_entity.type
_entity.pdbx_description
1 polymer ?
#
loop_
_entity_poly.entity_id
_entity_poly.type
_entity_poly.pdbx_seq_one_letter_code
_entity_poly.pdbx_strand_id
1 'polypeptide(L)'
;MGRATRAGGGLERDEKNGGLVVNAQLEAVSGLFVAGNAASYYDPYLGRRRVDRYDHAVNSGLTAGRNMARSLLGAGKMKTYRHQPLFRSHLTGVGVLIEGIGEVDSSLRTVGVWVQPPNISASPNGGRGMPYERGVVYYLKGNKIMGIVLWNASDVLESARQLMLSRPEIRDNVVEELKHTISLAPNEWLHVVST
;
A
#
# COMPACT_ATOMS: atom_id res chain seq x y z
N MET A 1 15.96 -21.85 25.44
CA MET A 1 16.63 -22.33 24.23
C MET A 1 15.58 -22.92 23.30
N GLY A 2 15.05 -22.13 22.37
CA GLY A 2 14.04 -22.58 21.39
C GLY A 2 14.73 -23.13 20.13
N ARG A 3 14.36 -24.35 19.73
CA ARG A 3 14.91 -25.08 18.59
C ARG A 3 14.62 -24.34 17.28
N ALA A 4 15.69 -23.96 16.57
CA ALA A 4 15.64 -23.55 15.17
C ALA A 4 15.06 -24.70 14.33
N THR A 5 13.90 -24.50 13.71
CA THR A 5 13.39 -25.39 12.67
C THR A 5 14.23 -25.20 11.41
N ARG A 6 15.32 -25.98 11.31
CA ARG A 6 16.18 -26.08 10.13
C ARG A 6 15.42 -26.74 8.98
N ALA A 7 14.92 -25.91 8.07
CA ALA A 7 14.72 -26.29 6.68
C ALA A 7 15.08 -25.10 5.78
N GLY A 8 16.35 -25.06 5.33
CA GLY A 8 16.81 -24.19 4.24
C GLY A 8 18.04 -23.33 4.52
N GLY A 9 19.20 -23.72 3.99
CA GLY A 9 20.31 -22.84 3.59
C GLY A 9 21.07 -22.02 4.65
N GLY A 10 20.65 -22.01 5.92
CA GLY A 10 21.28 -21.16 6.95
C GLY A 10 20.89 -19.68 6.89
N LEU A 11 19.84 -19.33 6.13
CA LEU A 11 19.33 -17.97 6.04
C LEU A 11 18.22 -17.73 7.06
N GLU A 12 18.21 -16.53 7.65
CA GLU A 12 17.16 -16.11 8.57
C GLU A 12 15.81 -16.00 7.85
N ARG A 13 14.76 -16.55 8.48
CA ARG A 13 13.38 -16.49 8.00
C ARG A 13 12.53 -15.70 8.99
N ASP A 14 11.61 -14.92 8.46
CA ASP A 14 10.67 -14.16 9.28
C ASP A 14 9.54 -15.09 9.75
N GLU A 15 9.50 -15.41 11.04
CA GLU A 15 8.49 -16.31 11.63
C GLU A 15 7.08 -15.73 11.57
N LYS A 16 6.93 -14.40 11.56
CA LYS A 16 5.64 -13.71 11.61
C LYS A 16 5.07 -13.48 10.21
N ASN A 17 5.87 -12.95 9.29
CA ASN A 17 5.42 -12.57 7.96
C ASN A 17 5.77 -13.61 6.88
N GLY A 18 6.63 -14.58 7.19
CA GLY A 18 7.26 -15.47 6.22
C GLY A 18 8.32 -14.78 5.37
N GLY A 19 9.01 -15.55 4.53
CA GLY A 19 10.07 -15.06 3.65
C GLY A 19 11.45 -14.98 4.30
N LEU A 20 12.44 -14.63 3.49
CA LEU A 20 13.84 -14.45 3.90
C LEU A 20 14.03 -13.04 4.43
N VAL A 21 14.60 -12.93 5.63
CA VAL A 21 14.89 -11.64 6.25
C VAL A 21 16.00 -10.95 5.46
N VAL A 22 15.75 -9.70 5.09
CA VAL A 22 16.76 -8.81 4.51
C VAL A 22 16.93 -7.53 5.32
N ASN A 23 18.10 -6.92 5.19
CA ASN A 23 18.40 -5.59 5.70
C ASN A 23 17.77 -4.48 4.82
N ALA A 24 18.01 -3.22 5.17
CA ALA A 24 17.46 -2.06 4.43
C ALA A 24 17.96 -1.94 2.98
N GLN A 25 19.02 -2.65 2.60
CA GLN A 25 19.61 -2.68 1.26
C GLN A 25 19.19 -3.95 0.48
N LEU A 26 18.25 -4.73 1.02
CA LEU A 26 17.75 -5.99 0.45
C LEU A 26 18.78 -7.14 0.48
N GLU A 27 19.79 -7.05 1.33
CA GLU A 27 20.79 -8.09 1.52
C GLU A 27 20.40 -9.01 2.69
N ALA A 28 20.45 -10.33 2.47
CA ALA A 28 20.17 -11.35 3.49
C ALA A 28 21.46 -11.74 4.23
N VAL A 29 22.55 -11.94 3.49
CA VAL A 29 23.93 -12.13 3.99
C VAL A 29 24.88 -11.49 2.99
N SER A 30 26.13 -11.25 3.38
CA SER A 30 27.12 -10.56 2.52
C SER A 30 27.16 -11.15 1.10
N GLY A 31 26.81 -10.32 0.11
CA GLY A 31 26.80 -10.68 -1.31
C GLY A 31 25.55 -11.43 -1.79
N LEU A 32 24.61 -11.76 -0.91
CA LEU A 32 23.34 -12.40 -1.25
C LEU A 32 22.16 -11.47 -1.00
N PHE A 33 21.43 -11.15 -2.07
CA PHE A 33 20.28 -10.25 -2.04
C PHE A 33 18.99 -11.01 -2.33
N VAL A 34 17.90 -10.57 -1.72
CA VAL A 34 16.56 -11.15 -1.92
C VAL A 34 15.58 -10.02 -2.28
N ALA A 35 14.74 -10.28 -3.28
CA ALA A 35 13.74 -9.34 -3.77
C ALA A 35 12.39 -10.03 -3.99
N GLY A 36 11.36 -9.22 -4.22
CA GLY A 36 10.00 -9.66 -4.50
C GLY A 36 9.39 -10.48 -3.36
N ASN A 37 8.50 -11.40 -3.71
CA ASN A 37 7.63 -12.12 -2.77
C ASN A 37 8.39 -12.95 -1.73
N ALA A 38 9.66 -13.27 -1.99
CA ALA A 38 10.52 -14.01 -1.07
C ALA A 38 11.11 -13.12 0.04
N ALA A 39 11.17 -11.80 -0.14
CA ALA A 39 11.82 -10.90 0.80
C ALA A 39 10.87 -10.47 1.93
N SER A 40 11.26 -10.76 3.17
CA SER A 40 10.79 -10.01 4.34
C SER A 40 11.70 -8.80 4.52
N TYR A 41 11.23 -7.64 4.07
CA TYR A 41 11.97 -6.38 4.08
C TYR A 41 11.46 -5.46 5.18
N TYR A 42 12.28 -4.47 5.56
CA TYR A 42 11.87 -3.42 6.48
C TYR A 42 11.23 -2.27 5.71
N ASP A 43 9.92 -2.12 5.84
CA ASP A 43 9.19 -0.95 5.37
C ASP A 43 9.39 0.18 6.39
N PRO A 44 9.95 1.35 5.98
CA PRO A 44 10.20 2.45 6.92
C PRO A 44 8.96 2.94 7.68
N TYR A 45 7.76 2.70 7.15
CA TYR A 45 6.51 3.23 7.68
C TYR A 45 5.71 2.17 8.43
N LEU A 46 5.71 0.94 7.91
CA LEU A 46 4.89 -0.17 8.40
C LEU A 46 5.70 -1.24 9.14
N GLY A 47 7.02 -1.08 9.21
CA GLY A 47 7.92 -2.04 9.85
C GLY A 47 8.20 -3.25 8.96
N ARG A 48 8.63 -4.35 9.59
CA ARG A 48 8.99 -5.56 8.85
C ARG A 48 7.76 -6.22 8.24
N ARG A 49 7.78 -6.43 6.92
CA ARG A 49 6.67 -7.03 6.16
C ARG A 49 7.17 -7.81 4.95
N ARG A 50 6.27 -8.66 4.43
CA ARG A 50 6.39 -9.32 3.13
C ARG A 50 5.14 -9.02 2.33
N VAL A 51 5.28 -8.72 1.03
CA VAL A 51 4.13 -8.42 0.17
C VAL A 51 4.23 -9.21 -1.13
N ASP A 52 3.08 -9.66 -1.62
CA ASP A 52 2.94 -10.24 -2.96
C ASP A 52 2.38 -9.19 -3.91
N ARG A 53 3.28 -8.43 -4.56
CA ARG A 53 2.90 -7.32 -5.42
C ARG A 53 3.89 -7.21 -6.58
N TYR A 54 3.36 -7.11 -7.80
CA TYR A 54 4.17 -6.88 -9.00
C TYR A 54 5.07 -5.64 -8.84
N ASP A 55 4.51 -4.53 -8.34
CA ASP A 55 5.26 -3.28 -8.11
C ASP A 55 6.42 -3.47 -7.10
N HIS A 56 6.22 -4.31 -6.08
CA HIS A 56 7.29 -4.66 -5.13
C HIS A 56 8.38 -5.47 -5.83
N ALA A 57 8.03 -6.51 -6.59
CA ALA A 57 8.99 -7.37 -7.27
C ALA A 57 9.89 -6.58 -8.23
N VAL A 58 9.32 -5.69 -9.03
CA VAL A 58 10.08 -4.83 -9.96
C VAL A 58 11.02 -3.89 -9.21
N ASN A 59 10.52 -3.13 -8.25
CA ASN A 59 11.30 -2.09 -7.58
C ASN A 59 12.35 -2.64 -6.60
N SER A 60 12.02 -3.71 -5.89
CA SER A 60 12.97 -4.41 -5.01
C SER A 60 14.04 -5.11 -5.85
N GLY A 61 13.68 -5.78 -6.95
CA GLY A 61 14.64 -6.41 -7.85
C GLY A 61 15.63 -5.41 -8.45
N LEU A 62 15.13 -4.26 -8.92
CA LEU A 62 16.00 -3.18 -9.42
C LEU A 62 16.94 -2.63 -8.34
N THR A 63 16.46 -2.50 -7.11
CA THR A 63 17.27 -2.01 -5.99
C THR A 63 18.34 -3.04 -5.59
N ALA A 64 17.95 -4.31 -5.46
CA ALA A 64 18.85 -5.42 -5.18
C ALA A 64 19.92 -5.56 -6.28
N GLY A 65 19.55 -5.52 -7.56
CA GLY A 65 20.50 -5.58 -8.68
C GLY A 65 21.53 -4.46 -8.65
N ARG A 66 21.10 -3.22 -8.39
CA ARG A 66 22.01 -2.08 -8.24
C ARG A 66 22.93 -2.24 -7.03
N ASN A 67 22.42 -2.78 -5.94
CA ASN A 67 23.22 -3.00 -4.73
C ASN A 67 24.23 -4.13 -4.91
N MET A 68 23.85 -5.23 -5.58
CA MET A 68 24.76 -6.32 -5.99
C MET A 68 25.94 -5.79 -6.82
N ALA A 69 25.66 -5.00 -7.87
CA ALA A 69 26.72 -4.42 -8.69
C ALA A 69 27.64 -3.49 -7.87
N ARG A 70 27.07 -2.68 -6.97
CA ARG A 70 27.86 -1.77 -6.12
C ARG A 70 28.72 -2.51 -5.10
N SER A 71 28.19 -3.56 -4.47
CA SER A 71 28.93 -4.34 -3.48
C SER A 71 30.13 -5.04 -4.10
N LEU A 72 30.00 -5.55 -5.34
CA LEU A 72 31.09 -6.18 -6.08
C LEU A 72 32.20 -5.21 -6.47
N LEU A 73 31.85 -3.98 -6.84
CA LEU A 73 32.82 -2.97 -7.28
C LEU A 73 33.52 -2.23 -6.13
N GLY A 74 33.19 -2.55 -4.86
CA GLY A 74 33.61 -1.74 -3.70
C GLY A 74 33.11 -0.29 -3.78
N ALA A 75 32.09 -0.04 -4.62
CA ALA A 75 31.72 1.30 -5.08
C ALA A 75 30.64 1.91 -4.18
N GLY A 76 31.10 2.49 -3.07
CA GLY A 76 30.30 3.40 -2.24
C GLY A 76 29.06 2.79 -1.57
N LYS A 77 28.18 3.66 -1.05
CA LYS A 77 27.03 3.27 -0.24
C LYS A 77 25.92 2.63 -1.09
N MET A 78 25.51 1.42 -0.71
CA MET A 78 24.33 0.75 -1.29
C MET A 78 23.03 1.51 -0.96
N LYS A 79 22.06 1.49 -1.88
CA LYS A 79 20.78 2.20 -1.77
C LYS A 79 19.84 1.49 -0.80
N THR A 80 19.19 2.27 0.07
CA THR A 80 18.13 1.73 0.94
C THR A 80 16.80 1.60 0.18
N TYR A 81 16.08 0.50 0.40
CA TYR A 81 14.77 0.26 -0.17
C TYR A 81 13.70 0.97 0.68
N ARG A 82 13.11 2.04 0.11
CA ARG A 82 12.08 2.87 0.75
C ARG A 82 10.79 2.96 -0.08
N HIS A 83 10.70 2.15 -1.14
CA HIS A 83 9.55 2.16 -2.03
C HIS A 83 8.30 1.70 -1.27
N GLN A 84 7.16 2.34 -1.52
CA GLN A 84 5.85 1.92 -1.01
C GLN A 84 5.11 1.17 -2.12
N PRO A 85 5.08 -0.18 -2.07
CA PRO A 85 4.52 -0.95 -3.18
C PRO A 85 3.01 -0.77 -3.30
N LEU A 86 2.55 -0.55 -4.51
CA LEU A 86 1.13 -0.52 -4.88
C LEU A 86 0.64 -1.94 -5.24
N PHE A 87 -0.64 -2.25 -4.98
CA PHE A 87 -1.36 -3.27 -5.74
C PHE A 87 -2.43 -2.63 -6.61
N ARG A 88 -2.74 -3.25 -7.75
CA ARG A 88 -3.78 -2.80 -8.68
C ARG A 88 -4.61 -4.00 -9.13
N SER A 89 -5.92 -3.83 -9.21
CA SER A 89 -6.84 -4.81 -9.79
C SER A 89 -7.77 -4.10 -10.77
N HIS A 90 -7.90 -4.63 -11.98
CA HIS A 90 -8.77 -4.07 -13.01
C HIS A 90 -9.85 -5.09 -13.35
N LEU A 91 -11.07 -4.84 -12.88
CA LEU A 91 -12.26 -5.65 -13.12
C LEU A 91 -13.02 -5.05 -14.30
N THR A 92 -12.50 -5.28 -15.51
CA THR A 92 -13.03 -4.70 -16.76
C THR A 92 -14.50 -5.00 -16.98
N GLY A 93 -14.97 -6.21 -16.61
CA GLY A 93 -16.36 -6.62 -16.78
C GLY A 93 -17.38 -5.82 -15.96
N VAL A 94 -16.94 -5.08 -14.94
CA VAL A 94 -17.80 -4.21 -14.11
C VAL A 94 -17.30 -2.76 -14.05
N GLY A 95 -16.31 -2.40 -14.88
CA GLY A 95 -15.78 -1.03 -14.94
C GLY A 95 -15.12 -0.55 -13.64
N VAL A 96 -14.50 -1.46 -12.87
CA VAL A 96 -13.86 -1.12 -11.59
C VAL A 96 -12.35 -1.27 -11.66
N LEU A 97 -11.65 -0.19 -11.35
CA LEU A 97 -10.21 -0.12 -11.15
C LEU A 97 -9.92 0.17 -9.67
N ILE A 98 -9.19 -0.74 -9.04
CA ILE A 98 -8.82 -0.68 -7.62
C ILE A 98 -7.32 -0.49 -7.53
N GLU A 99 -6.88 0.45 -6.71
CA GLU A 99 -5.48 0.70 -6.41
C GLU A 99 -5.28 0.84 -4.92
N GLY A 100 -4.31 0.12 -4.34
CA GLY A 100 -4.12 0.15 -2.90
C GLY A 100 -2.66 0.25 -2.46
N ILE A 101 -2.42 1.09 -1.46
CA ILE A 101 -1.11 1.37 -0.86
C ILE A 101 -1.18 1.16 0.65
N GLY A 102 -0.05 0.74 1.25
CA GLY A 102 0.04 0.51 2.68
C GLY A 102 -0.52 -0.85 3.14
N GLU A 103 -1.09 -0.86 4.34
CA GLU A 103 -1.75 -1.98 5.01
C GLU A 103 -3.27 -1.87 4.79
N VAL A 104 -3.80 -2.80 4.01
CA VAL A 104 -5.20 -2.88 3.62
C VAL A 104 -5.75 -4.16 4.24
N ASP A 105 -6.39 -4.02 5.39
CA ASP A 105 -6.94 -5.10 6.21
C ASP A 105 -8.34 -4.69 6.68
N SER A 106 -9.36 -5.42 6.28
CA SER A 106 -10.76 -5.09 6.58
C SER A 106 -11.14 -5.24 8.06
N SER A 107 -10.26 -5.78 8.90
CA SER A 107 -10.42 -5.77 10.36
C SER A 107 -10.05 -4.42 11.01
N LEU A 108 -9.36 -3.54 10.27
CA LEU A 108 -9.06 -2.18 10.72
C LEU A 108 -10.30 -1.30 10.61
N ARG A 109 -10.33 -0.23 11.42
CA ARG A 109 -11.33 0.83 11.28
C ARG A 109 -11.19 1.45 9.89
N THR A 110 -12.30 1.58 9.17
CA THR A 110 -12.29 2.24 7.85
C THR A 110 -13.15 3.49 7.79
N VAL A 111 -12.71 4.44 6.97
CA VAL A 111 -13.48 5.61 6.55
C VAL A 111 -13.45 5.64 5.02
N GLY A 112 -14.60 5.42 4.40
CA GLY A 112 -14.82 5.50 2.96
C GLY A 112 -15.43 6.84 2.58
N VAL A 113 -14.82 7.54 1.63
CA VAL A 113 -15.32 8.77 1.04
C VAL A 113 -15.68 8.48 -0.41
N TRP A 114 -16.95 8.68 -0.75
CA TRP A 114 -17.52 8.31 -2.04
C TRP A 114 -18.09 9.53 -2.75
N VAL A 115 -17.96 9.54 -4.08
CA VAL A 115 -18.54 10.58 -4.92
C VAL A 115 -19.97 10.19 -5.30
N GLN A 116 -20.93 11.02 -4.91
CA GLN A 116 -22.35 10.91 -5.22
C GLN A 116 -22.88 12.27 -5.69
N PRO A 117 -22.89 12.55 -7.01
CA PRO A 117 -23.38 13.82 -7.52
C PRO A 117 -24.90 13.96 -7.32
N PRO A 118 -25.40 15.16 -6.97
CA PRO A 118 -26.82 15.46 -6.92
C PRO A 118 -27.36 15.25 -8.34
N ASN A 119 -28.38 14.40 -8.47
CA ASN A 119 -29.11 14.02 -9.70
C ASN A 119 -28.74 12.69 -10.40
N ILE A 120 -27.84 11.84 -9.88
CA ILE A 120 -27.63 10.46 -10.41
C ILE A 120 -28.62 9.45 -9.77
N SER A 121 -29.88 9.86 -9.58
CA SER A 121 -30.95 8.95 -9.15
C SER A 121 -31.77 8.38 -10.32
N ALA A 122 -31.45 8.75 -11.57
CA ALA A 122 -32.12 8.19 -12.74
C ALA A 122 -31.15 8.07 -13.92
N SER A 123 -30.63 6.87 -14.16
CA SER A 123 -30.14 6.53 -15.49
C SER A 123 -31.35 6.59 -16.45
N PRO A 124 -31.25 7.25 -17.63
CA PRO A 124 -32.35 7.28 -18.60
C PRO A 124 -32.76 5.89 -19.11
N ASN A 125 -31.97 4.84 -18.80
CA ASN A 125 -32.22 3.46 -19.19
C ASN A 125 -32.72 2.56 -18.04
N GLY A 126 -33.19 3.11 -16.92
CA GLY A 126 -33.80 2.31 -15.82
C GLY A 126 -32.84 1.39 -15.06
N GLY A 127 -31.54 1.40 -15.39
CA GLY A 127 -30.51 0.79 -14.57
C GLY A 127 -30.28 1.62 -13.31
N ARG A 128 -30.28 0.99 -12.13
CA ARG A 128 -29.73 1.62 -10.92
C ARG A 128 -28.26 1.93 -11.21
N GLY A 129 -27.92 3.21 -11.38
CA GLY A 129 -26.51 3.63 -11.33
C GLY A 129 -25.92 3.11 -10.03
N MET A 130 -24.75 2.50 -10.08
CA MET A 130 -24.11 1.98 -8.87
C MET A 130 -23.78 3.19 -7.99
N PRO A 131 -24.31 3.31 -6.76
CA PRO A 131 -24.17 4.54 -5.96
C PRO A 131 -22.72 4.87 -5.52
N TYR A 132 -21.72 4.12 -5.99
CA TYR A 132 -20.32 4.17 -5.57
C TYR A 132 -19.37 3.90 -6.75
N GLU A 133 -19.45 4.73 -7.80
CA GLU A 133 -18.57 4.59 -8.97
C GLU A 133 -17.16 5.11 -8.73
N ARG A 134 -16.94 5.95 -7.71
CA ARG A 134 -15.64 6.57 -7.41
C ARG A 134 -15.51 6.84 -5.92
N GLY A 135 -14.36 6.51 -5.33
CA GLY A 135 -14.13 6.74 -3.91
C GLY A 135 -12.71 6.44 -3.43
N VAL A 136 -12.49 6.72 -2.16
CA VAL A 136 -11.29 6.37 -1.41
C VAL A 136 -11.69 5.74 -0.09
N VAL A 137 -10.97 4.71 0.33
CA VAL A 137 -11.13 4.05 1.63
C VAL A 137 -9.83 4.16 2.40
N TYR A 138 -9.88 4.80 3.56
CA TYR A 138 -8.77 4.91 4.51
C TYR A 138 -8.86 3.79 5.55
N TYR A 139 -7.75 3.09 5.77
CA TYR A 139 -7.59 2.06 6.80
C TYR A 139 -6.82 2.65 7.97
N LEU A 140 -7.38 2.57 9.17
CA LEU A 140 -6.91 3.31 10.34
C LEU A 140 -6.53 2.39 11.50
N LYS A 141 -5.47 2.78 12.20
CA LYS A 141 -5.11 2.23 13.52
C LYS A 141 -4.94 3.39 14.49
N GLY A 142 -5.93 3.56 15.39
CA GLY A 142 -6.05 4.78 16.17
C GLY A 142 -6.30 5.98 15.27
N ASN A 143 -5.43 6.99 15.33
CA ASN A 143 -5.44 8.20 14.51
C ASN A 143 -4.48 8.17 13.31
N LYS A 144 -3.94 7.00 12.97
CA LYS A 144 -2.93 6.85 11.91
C LYS A 144 -3.52 6.14 10.71
N ILE A 145 -3.25 6.69 9.53
CA ILE A 145 -3.54 6.05 8.25
C ILE A 145 -2.51 4.93 8.03
N MET A 146 -3.01 3.71 7.95
CA MET A 146 -2.22 2.50 7.73
C MET A 146 -2.23 2.08 6.25
N GLY A 147 -3.31 2.38 5.54
CA GLY A 147 -3.42 2.11 4.11
C GLY A 147 -4.57 2.87 3.47
N ILE A 148 -4.54 2.91 2.14
CA ILE A 148 -5.50 3.63 1.31
C ILE A 148 -5.86 2.73 0.14
N VAL A 149 -7.15 2.62 -0.15
CA VAL A 149 -7.67 2.03 -1.39
C VAL A 149 -8.39 3.10 -2.19
N LEU A 150 -8.03 3.23 -3.45
CA LEU A 150 -8.67 4.07 -4.45
C LEU A 150 -9.59 3.19 -5.29
N TRP A 151 -10.82 3.64 -5.47
CA TRP A 151 -11.84 3.01 -6.29
C TRP A 151 -12.16 3.95 -7.44
N ASN A 152 -11.74 3.60 -8.65
CA ASN A 152 -11.88 4.44 -9.87
C ASN A 152 -11.36 5.89 -9.69
N ALA A 153 -10.31 6.05 -8.89
CA ALA A 153 -9.73 7.34 -8.52
C ALA A 153 -8.21 7.38 -8.77
N SER A 154 -7.78 6.85 -9.91
CA SER A 154 -6.34 6.74 -10.24
C SER A 154 -5.62 8.07 -10.41
N ASP A 155 -6.35 9.12 -10.76
CA ASP A 155 -5.84 10.48 -10.90
C ASP A 155 -5.33 11.08 -9.58
N VAL A 156 -5.79 10.57 -8.43
CA VAL A 156 -5.33 11.01 -7.10
C VAL A 156 -4.32 10.05 -6.45
N LEU A 157 -3.76 9.10 -7.20
CA LEU A 157 -2.80 8.13 -6.69
C LEU A 157 -1.56 8.80 -6.07
N GLU A 158 -1.06 9.87 -6.68
CA GLU A 158 0.10 10.58 -6.13
C GLU A 158 -0.22 11.25 -4.79
N SER A 159 -1.42 11.84 -4.65
CA SER A 159 -1.90 12.38 -3.38
C SER A 159 -1.97 11.30 -2.29
N ALA A 160 -2.46 10.10 -2.63
CA ALA A 160 -2.47 8.96 -1.71
C ALA A 160 -1.05 8.52 -1.31
N ARG A 161 -0.09 8.53 -2.23
CA ARG A 161 1.33 8.25 -1.93
C ARG A 161 1.90 9.30 -0.97
N GLN A 162 1.71 10.58 -1.25
CA GLN A 162 2.21 11.65 -0.39
C GLN A 162 1.61 11.58 1.01
N LEU A 163 0.31 11.25 1.12
CA LEU A 163 -0.35 11.06 2.41
C LEU A 163 0.25 9.91 3.23
N MET A 164 0.53 8.78 2.57
CA MET A 164 1.21 7.64 3.21
C MET A 164 2.64 7.99 3.66
N LEU A 165 3.33 8.86 2.92
CA LEU A 165 4.69 9.30 3.24
C LEU A 165 4.72 10.32 4.40
N SER A 166 3.78 11.27 4.42
CA SER A 166 3.74 12.35 5.42
C SER A 166 3.19 11.89 6.78
N ARG A 167 2.36 10.84 6.80
CA ARG A 167 1.81 10.22 8.02
C ARG A 167 1.19 11.24 9.01
N PRO A 168 0.25 12.08 8.56
CA PRO A 168 -0.44 12.96 9.48
C PRO A 168 -1.15 12.13 10.55
N GLU A 169 -1.11 12.63 11.79
CA GLU A 169 -1.97 12.14 12.85
C GLU A 169 -3.29 12.90 12.81
N ILE A 170 -4.39 12.17 12.65
CA ILE A 170 -5.74 12.72 12.49
C ILE A 170 -6.32 12.98 13.89
N ARG A 171 -6.38 14.23 14.33
CA ARG A 171 -6.58 14.55 15.77
C ARG A 171 -8.03 14.71 16.17
N ASP A 172 -8.80 15.43 15.36
CA ASP A 172 -10.12 15.89 15.73
C ASP A 172 -11.19 14.93 15.19
N ASN A 173 -12.10 15.47 14.36
CA ASN A 173 -13.12 14.67 13.72
C ASN A 173 -12.52 13.92 12.53
N VAL A 174 -12.05 12.69 12.80
CA VAL A 174 -11.43 11.80 11.80
C VAL A 174 -12.24 11.68 10.51
N VAL A 175 -13.57 11.65 10.61
CA VAL A 175 -14.45 11.52 9.45
C VAL A 175 -14.43 12.78 8.59
N GLU A 176 -14.55 13.96 9.21
CA GLU A 176 -14.52 15.25 8.49
C GLU A 176 -13.12 15.57 7.95
N GLU A 177 -12.07 15.29 8.72
CA GLU A 177 -10.69 15.55 8.25
C GLU A 177 -10.35 14.67 7.03
N LEU A 178 -10.69 13.38 7.07
CA LEU A 178 -10.44 12.45 5.97
C LEU A 178 -11.29 12.75 4.73
N LYS A 179 -12.49 13.31 4.91
CA LYS A 179 -13.35 13.76 3.79
C LYS A 179 -12.63 14.72 2.84
N HIS A 180 -11.76 15.58 3.38
CA HIS A 180 -11.07 16.62 2.63
C HIS A 180 -9.61 16.33 2.33
N THR A 181 -9.06 15.23 2.85
CA THR A 181 -7.64 14.92 2.74
C THR A 181 -7.21 14.60 1.31
N ILE A 182 -8.05 13.88 0.55
CA ILE A 182 -7.86 13.66 -0.88
C ILE A 182 -9.08 14.22 -1.60
N SER A 183 -8.87 15.28 -2.38
CA SER A 183 -9.95 15.92 -3.15
C SER A 183 -10.41 15.01 -4.29
N LEU A 184 -11.58 14.38 -4.12
CA LEU A 184 -12.18 13.50 -5.13
C LEU A 184 -13.18 14.20 -6.04
N ALA A 185 -13.90 15.19 -5.51
CA ALA A 185 -15.01 15.93 -6.11
C ALA A 185 -15.36 17.15 -5.22
N PRO A 186 -16.27 18.06 -5.65
CA PRO A 186 -16.83 19.08 -4.78
C PRO A 186 -17.43 18.51 -3.50
N ASN A 187 -17.33 19.25 -2.39
CA ASN A 187 -17.66 18.77 -1.05
C ASN A 187 -19.13 18.31 -0.90
N GLU A 188 -20.03 18.98 -1.62
CA GLU A 188 -21.45 18.68 -1.67
C GLU A 188 -21.77 17.36 -2.38
N TRP A 189 -20.81 16.76 -3.09
CA TRP A 189 -20.94 15.45 -3.72
C TRP A 189 -20.31 14.33 -2.87
N LEU A 190 -19.65 14.66 -1.76
CA LEU A 190 -18.91 13.68 -0.97
C LEU A 190 -19.81 13.08 0.11
N HIS A 191 -20.01 11.77 0.01
CA HIS A 191 -20.69 10.95 1.01
C HIS A 191 -19.69 10.12 1.80
N VAL A 192 -19.73 10.18 3.13
CA VAL A 192 -18.79 9.46 4.00
C VAL A 192 -19.48 8.27 4.67
N VAL A 193 -18.80 7.13 4.68
CA VAL A 193 -19.21 5.90 5.36
C VAL A 193 -18.07 5.48 6.29
N SER A 194 -18.38 5.09 7.51
CA SER A 194 -17.38 4.65 8.48
C SER A 194 -17.81 3.37 9.18
N THR A 195 -16.82 2.60 9.62
CA THR A 195 -16.99 1.35 10.40
C THR A 195 -16.33 1.48 11.76
#